data_AF-A0A843GAJ9-F1
#
_entry.id   AF-A0A843GAJ9-F1
#
_cell.length_a   1.000
_cell.length_b   1.000
_cell.length_c   1.000
_cell.angle_alpha   90.00
_cell.angle_beta   90.00
_cell.angle_gamma   90.00
#
_symmetry.space_group_name_H-M   'P 1'
#
loop_
_entity.id
_entity.type
_entity.pdbx_description
1 polymer ?
#
loop_
_entity_poly.entity_id
_entity_poly.type
_entity_poly.pdbx_seq_one_letter_code
_entity_poly.pdbx_strand_id
1 'polypeptide(L)'
;EFRFSSAKMIQDLARYGIHQNKTYDVVFPKELDSKYYPGFIAGVISGDGCIDIKKNRKGSTLRCTIAGNLDLVQNIHSILAKEIGVNTDKKLFKYEHTAQLYRLELNQTETIALYNWLQKNGISLMERKNKMIEEFLNERVKIPA
;
A
#
# COMPACT_ATOMS: atom_id res chain seq x y z
N GLU A 1 10.12 23.61 -0.96
CA GLU A 1 9.59 22.88 -2.13
C GLU A 1 10.52 21.70 -2.43
N PHE A 2 9.99 20.48 -2.61
CA PHE A 2 10.79 19.29 -2.89
C PHE A 2 10.62 18.91 -4.36
N ARG A 3 11.66 19.10 -5.17
CA ARG A 3 11.65 18.86 -6.62
C ARG A 3 12.91 18.14 -7.06
N PHE A 4 12.76 17.28 -8.05
CA PHE A 4 13.86 16.63 -8.76
C PHE A 4 13.74 16.88 -10.26
N SER A 5 14.87 17.15 -10.93
CA SER A 5 14.92 17.47 -12.36
C SER A 5 16.00 16.69 -13.13
N SER A 6 16.57 15.63 -12.53
CA SER A 6 17.60 14.81 -13.17
C SER A 6 17.04 14.03 -14.37
N ALA A 7 17.55 14.33 -15.57
CA ALA A 7 17.17 13.63 -16.80
C ALA A 7 17.44 12.13 -16.72
N LYS A 8 18.58 11.73 -16.14
CA LYS A 8 18.92 10.32 -15.94
C LYS A 8 17.88 9.61 -15.06
N MET A 9 17.51 10.23 -13.93
CA MET A 9 16.53 9.65 -13.01
C MET A 9 15.16 9.51 -13.67
N ILE A 10 14.74 10.52 -14.44
CA ILE A 10 13.48 10.48 -15.19
C ILE A 10 13.48 9.32 -16.19
N GLN A 11 14.56 9.15 -16.95
CA GLN A 11 14.70 8.05 -17.93
C GLN A 11 14.72 6.68 -17.25
N ASP A 12 15.42 6.55 -16.13
CA ASP A 12 15.48 5.30 -15.37
C ASP A 12 14.10 4.94 -14.79
N LEU A 13 13.37 5.92 -14.24
CA LEU A 13 12.01 5.73 -13.71
C LEU A 13 11.00 5.37 -14.81
N ALA A 14 11.13 5.95 -16.00
CA ALA A 14 10.24 5.65 -17.12
C ALA A 14 10.31 4.16 -17.53
N ARG A 15 11.48 3.51 -17.41
CA ARG A 15 11.63 2.06 -17.66
C ARG A 15 10.79 1.20 -16.72
N TYR A 16 10.49 1.71 -15.53
CA TYR A 16 9.66 1.07 -14.52
C TYR A 16 8.20 1.55 -14.55
N GLY A 17 7.74 2.20 -15.63
CA GLY A 17 6.36 2.69 -15.74
C GLY A 17 6.09 3.94 -14.90
N ILE A 18 7.12 4.64 -14.41
CA ILE A 18 6.99 5.86 -13.63
C ILE A 18 7.28 7.07 -14.52
N HIS A 19 6.23 7.63 -15.12
CA HIS A 19 6.29 8.85 -15.94
C HIS A 19 5.24 9.88 -15.50
N GLN A 20 5.24 11.07 -16.13
CA GLN A 20 4.24 12.10 -15.85
C GLN A 20 2.84 11.68 -16.32
N ASN A 21 1.80 12.19 -15.63
CA ASN A 21 0.37 11.93 -15.89
C ASN A 21 -0.04 10.45 -15.89
N LYS A 22 0.73 9.59 -15.19
CA LYS A 22 0.60 8.14 -15.20
C LYS A 22 -0.65 7.55 -14.53
N THR A 23 -1.57 8.37 -14.03
CA THR A 23 -2.68 7.90 -13.17
C THR A 23 -3.54 6.82 -13.83
N TYR A 24 -3.64 6.82 -15.16
CA TYR A 24 -4.48 5.89 -15.92
C TYR A 24 -3.72 4.73 -16.56
N ASP A 25 -2.43 4.88 -16.80
CA ASP A 25 -1.58 3.94 -17.56
C ASP A 25 -0.36 3.44 -16.78
N VAL A 26 -0.22 3.78 -15.48
CA VAL A 26 0.81 3.23 -14.60
C VAL A 26 0.72 1.71 -14.60
N VAL A 27 1.80 1.04 -14.98
CA VAL A 27 1.90 -0.43 -14.91
C VAL A 27 2.73 -0.83 -13.71
N PHE A 28 2.43 -1.98 -13.13
CA PHE A 28 3.36 -2.58 -12.18
C PHE A 28 4.68 -2.90 -12.90
N PRO A 29 5.85 -2.53 -12.34
CA PRO A 29 7.13 -2.76 -12.99
C PRO A 29 7.48 -4.25 -13.00
N LYS A 30 7.15 -4.96 -14.08
CA LYS A 30 7.32 -6.42 -14.20
C LYS A 30 8.78 -6.89 -14.09
N GLU A 31 9.73 -6.04 -14.47
CA GLU A 31 11.16 -6.31 -14.38
C GLU A 31 11.75 -6.03 -12.99
N LEU A 32 10.94 -5.54 -12.04
CA LEU A 32 11.40 -5.27 -10.69
C LEU A 32 11.69 -6.58 -9.97
N ASP A 33 12.93 -6.73 -9.49
CA ASP A 33 13.33 -7.86 -8.65
C ASP A 33 12.46 -7.90 -7.39
N SER A 34 11.95 -9.08 -7.07
CA SER A 34 11.05 -9.35 -5.93
C SER A 34 11.56 -8.82 -4.59
N LYS A 35 12.88 -8.73 -4.40
CA LYS A 35 13.47 -8.15 -3.18
C LYS A 35 13.11 -6.67 -2.97
N TYR A 36 12.71 -5.96 -4.02
CA TYR A 36 12.30 -4.57 -3.98
C TYR A 36 10.78 -4.38 -3.83
N TYR A 37 9.98 -5.45 -3.88
CA TYR A 37 8.53 -5.35 -3.71
C TYR A 37 8.10 -4.72 -2.37
N PRO A 38 8.73 -5.03 -1.22
CA PRO A 38 8.39 -4.36 0.04
C PRO A 38 8.53 -2.84 -0.06
N GLY A 39 9.65 -2.36 -0.62
CA GLY A 39 9.92 -0.93 -0.79
C GLY A 39 8.96 -0.26 -1.77
N PHE A 40 8.70 -0.90 -2.92
CA PHE A 40 7.76 -0.39 -3.93
C PHE A 40 6.35 -0.26 -3.35
N ILE A 41 5.84 -1.32 -2.72
CA ILE A 41 4.50 -1.34 -2.12
C ILE A 41 4.39 -0.33 -0.99
N ALA A 42 5.40 -0.23 -0.12
CA ALA A 42 5.46 0.80 0.92
C ALA A 42 5.43 2.22 0.35
N GLY A 43 6.11 2.46 -0.78
CA GLY A 43 6.08 3.72 -1.52
C GLY A 43 4.69 4.05 -2.05
N VAL A 44 4.02 3.09 -2.70
CA VAL A 44 2.65 3.25 -3.20
C VAL A 44 1.68 3.52 -2.05
N ILE A 45 1.74 2.72 -0.98
CA ILE A 45 0.91 2.95 0.22
C ILE A 45 1.18 4.33 0.79
N SER A 46 2.44 4.76 0.86
CA SER A 46 2.83 6.05 1.44
C SER A 46 2.35 7.24 0.63
N GLY A 47 2.41 7.16 -0.70
CA GLY A 47 1.91 8.19 -1.62
C GLY A 47 0.39 8.20 -1.71
N ASP A 48 -0.17 7.12 -2.27
CA ASP A 48 -1.57 7.07 -2.72
C ASP A 48 -2.48 6.17 -1.84
N GLY A 49 -1.88 5.46 -0.88
CA GLY A 49 -2.63 4.66 0.08
C GLY A 49 -3.19 5.47 1.26
N CYS A 50 -4.03 4.81 2.05
CA CYS A 50 -4.61 5.33 3.29
C CYS A 50 -4.49 4.29 4.40
N ILE A 51 -4.15 4.74 5.62
CA ILE A 51 -4.30 3.97 6.84
C ILE A 51 -5.38 4.66 7.66
N ASP A 52 -6.41 3.92 8.04
CA ASP A 52 -7.52 4.43 8.84
C ASP A 52 -7.80 3.56 10.05
N ILE A 53 -8.13 4.21 11.17
CA ILE A 53 -8.59 3.58 12.40
C ILE A 53 -10.06 3.96 12.58
N LYS A 54 -10.96 2.99 12.41
CA LYS A 54 -12.38 3.20 12.65
C LYS A 54 -12.72 2.86 14.09
N LYS A 55 -13.23 3.83 14.82
CA LYS A 55 -13.75 3.64 16.18
C LYS A 55 -15.24 3.30 16.11
N ASN A 56 -15.64 2.24 16.79
CA ASN A 56 -17.04 1.87 16.98
C ASN A 56 -17.30 1.52 18.44
N ARG A 57 -18.56 1.23 18.79
CA ARG A 57 -18.95 0.87 20.18
C ARG A 57 -18.23 -0.37 20.74
N LYS A 58 -17.68 -1.23 19.86
CA LYS A 58 -16.96 -2.46 20.21
C LYS A 58 -15.42 -2.28 20.21
N GLY A 59 -14.92 -1.07 19.92
CA GLY A 59 -13.49 -0.74 19.92
C GLY A 59 -13.00 -0.14 18.60
N SER A 60 -11.68 -0.12 18.44
CA SER A 60 -11.00 0.38 17.25
C SER A 60 -10.68 -0.75 16.28
N THR A 61 -10.87 -0.52 14.97
CA THR A 61 -10.42 -1.41 13.88
C THR A 61 -9.47 -0.68 12.95
N LEU A 62 -8.39 -1.35 12.55
CA LEU A 62 -7.40 -0.84 11.62
C LEU A 62 -7.73 -1.28 10.19
N ARG A 63 -7.47 -0.42 9.21
CA ARG A 63 -7.61 -0.71 7.79
C ARG A 63 -6.50 -0.02 7.00
N CYS A 64 -6.05 -0.70 5.95
CA CYS A 64 -5.19 -0.13 4.92
C CYS A 64 -5.92 -0.15 3.58
N THR A 65 -5.89 0.96 2.85
CA THR A 65 -6.42 1.08 1.50
C THR A 65 -5.28 1.43 0.55
N ILE A 66 -5.21 0.74 -0.58
CA ILE A 66 -4.25 1.01 -1.67
C ILE A 66 -5.06 1.42 -2.88
N ALA A 67 -4.85 2.64 -3.40
CA ALA A 67 -5.54 3.13 -4.59
C ALA A 67 -4.60 3.15 -5.80
N GLY A 68 -5.15 2.92 -6.98
CA GLY A 68 -4.41 2.94 -8.24
C GLY A 68 -5.28 2.50 -9.41
N ASN A 69 -4.70 2.34 -10.59
CA ASN A 69 -5.40 1.68 -11.69
C ASN A 69 -5.48 0.17 -11.48
N LEU A 70 -6.20 -0.52 -12.35
CA LEU A 70 -6.46 -1.96 -12.19
C LEU A 70 -5.18 -2.80 -12.18
N ASP A 71 -4.27 -2.55 -13.12
CA ASP A 71 -3.03 -3.32 -13.26
C ASP A 71 -2.16 -3.21 -12.00
N LEU A 72 -1.92 -1.98 -11.53
CA LEU A 72 -1.13 -1.75 -10.32
C LEU A 72 -1.75 -2.45 -9.11
N VAL A 73 -3.06 -2.26 -8.89
CA VAL A 73 -3.75 -2.77 -7.70
C VAL A 73 -3.85 -4.30 -7.73
N GLN A 74 -4.07 -4.91 -8.89
CA GLN A 74 -4.11 -6.37 -9.06
C GLN A 74 -2.74 -7.01 -8.82
N ASN A 75 -1.66 -6.46 -9.38
CA ASN A 75 -0.32 -7.00 -9.17
C ASN A 75 0.10 -6.88 -7.70
N ILE A 76 -0.19 -5.76 -7.04
CA ILE A 76 0.04 -5.61 -5.59
C ILE A 76 -0.78 -6.65 -4.81
N HIS A 77 -2.06 -6.85 -5.16
CA HIS A 77 -2.89 -7.87 -4.52
C HIS A 77 -2.28 -9.27 -4.65
N SER A 78 -1.83 -9.67 -5.84
CA SER A 78 -1.19 -10.98 -6.07
C SER A 78 0.09 -11.16 -5.26
N ILE A 79 0.92 -10.11 -5.14
CA ILE A 79 2.13 -10.15 -4.31
C ILE A 79 1.75 -10.31 -2.83
N LEU A 80 0.80 -9.53 -2.33
CA LEU A 80 0.39 -9.62 -0.93
C LEU A 80 -0.32 -10.95 -0.61
N ALA A 81 -1.07 -11.51 -1.55
CA ALA A 81 -1.65 -12.84 -1.41
C ALA A 81 -0.56 -13.92 -1.23
N LYS A 82 0.52 -13.83 -2.01
CA LYS A 82 1.67 -14.74 -1.92
C LYS A 82 2.50 -14.55 -0.64
N GLU A 83 2.82 -13.30 -0.30
CA GLU A 83 3.81 -12.99 0.74
C GLU A 83 3.24 -13.01 2.16
N ILE A 84 1.97 -12.59 2.32
CA ILE A 84 1.34 -12.44 3.64
C ILE A 84 -0.03 -13.12 3.74
N GLY A 85 -0.46 -13.85 2.71
CA GLY A 85 -1.71 -14.60 2.72
C GLY A 85 -2.98 -13.73 2.69
N VAL A 86 -2.95 -12.57 2.01
CA VAL A 86 -4.18 -11.78 1.76
C VAL A 86 -5.19 -12.66 1.02
N ASN A 87 -6.33 -12.90 1.65
CA ASN A 87 -7.36 -13.77 1.11
C ASN A 87 -8.43 -12.93 0.39
N THR A 88 -8.84 -13.38 -0.79
CA THR A 88 -10.02 -13.00 -1.60
C THR A 88 -9.87 -11.83 -2.58
N ASP A 89 -10.29 -12.09 -3.84
CA ASP A 89 -10.51 -11.09 -4.91
C ASP A 89 -11.63 -10.09 -4.61
N LYS A 90 -12.46 -10.34 -3.58
CA LYS A 90 -13.57 -9.46 -3.13
C LYS A 90 -13.09 -8.15 -2.47
N LYS A 91 -11.81 -7.81 -2.61
CA LYS A 91 -11.17 -6.65 -1.98
C LYS A 91 -10.81 -5.56 -2.97
N LEU A 92 -10.99 -5.82 -4.27
CA LEU A 92 -10.85 -4.81 -5.30
C LEU A 92 -12.20 -4.12 -5.53
N PHE A 93 -12.24 -2.83 -5.29
CA PHE A 93 -13.42 -2.00 -5.50
C PHE A 93 -13.12 -0.96 -6.57
N LYS A 94 -14.00 -0.84 -7.57
CA LYS A 94 -13.94 0.25 -8.55
C LYS A 94 -14.54 1.51 -7.94
N TYR A 95 -13.93 2.67 -8.16
CA TYR A 95 -14.55 3.94 -7.80
C TYR A 95 -15.69 4.27 -8.77
N GLU A 96 -16.84 4.69 -8.24
CA GLU A 96 -18.07 4.91 -9.04
C GLU A 96 -17.96 6.09 -10.01
N HIS A 97 -17.18 7.12 -9.67
CA HIS A 97 -17.15 8.39 -10.42
C HIS A 97 -15.84 8.66 -11.16
N THR A 98 -14.88 7.73 -11.15
CA THR A 98 -13.57 7.90 -11.82
C THR A 98 -13.30 6.69 -12.69
N ALA A 99 -13.18 6.90 -14.00
CA ALA A 99 -13.38 5.86 -15.01
C ALA A 99 -12.43 4.66 -14.91
N GLN A 100 -11.31 4.73 -14.19
CA GLN A 100 -10.29 3.67 -14.20
C GLN A 100 -9.55 3.53 -12.86
N LEU A 101 -10.12 4.05 -11.77
CA LEU A 101 -9.52 3.91 -10.44
C LEU A 101 -10.13 2.76 -9.66
N TYR A 102 -9.26 2.02 -9.00
CA TYR A 102 -9.57 0.89 -8.15
C TYR A 102 -8.93 1.12 -6.78
N ARG A 103 -9.50 0.48 -5.76
CA ARG A 103 -8.89 0.38 -4.45
C ARG A 103 -8.87 -1.06 -3.97
N LEU A 104 -7.76 -1.45 -3.35
CA LEU A 104 -7.62 -2.66 -2.56
C LEU A 104 -7.79 -2.30 -1.09
N GLU A 105 -8.76 -2.93 -0.41
CA GLU A 105 -8.96 -2.76 1.03
C GLU A 105 -8.45 -3.97 1.80
N LEU A 106 -7.46 -3.76 2.67
CA LEU A 106 -6.95 -4.75 3.61
C LEU A 106 -7.66 -4.59 4.96
N ASN A 107 -8.08 -5.72 5.53
CA ASN A 107 -8.66 -5.71 6.87
C ASN A 107 -7.56 -5.54 7.94
N GLN A 108 -7.95 -5.50 9.22
CA GLN A 108 -7.01 -5.31 10.33
C GLN A 108 -5.91 -6.37 10.35
N THR A 109 -6.26 -7.66 10.28
CA THR A 109 -5.30 -8.76 10.34
C THR A 109 -4.28 -8.66 9.21
N GLU A 110 -4.75 -8.32 8.00
CA GLU A 110 -3.91 -8.16 6.82
C GLU A 110 -3.06 -6.91 6.87
N THR A 111 -3.59 -5.82 7.43
CA THR A 111 -2.82 -4.59 7.64
C THR A 111 -1.68 -4.83 8.62
N ILE A 112 -1.91 -5.61 9.68
CA ILE A 112 -0.87 -5.99 10.63
C ILE A 112 0.15 -6.94 9.97
N ALA A 113 -0.31 -7.92 9.19
CA ALA A 113 0.58 -8.83 8.46
C ALA A 113 1.46 -8.08 7.44
N LEU A 114 0.88 -7.13 6.71
CA LEU A 114 1.60 -6.21 5.81
C LEU A 114 2.65 -5.42 6.58
N TYR A 115 2.29 -4.79 7.70
CA TYR A 115 3.22 -4.02 8.52
C TYR A 115 4.39 -4.89 8.99
N ASN A 116 4.11 -6.07 9.52
CA ASN A 116 5.15 -7.01 9.97
C ASN A 116 6.07 -7.46 8.82
N TRP A 117 5.51 -7.70 7.63
CA TRP A 117 6.29 -8.06 6.44
C TRP A 117 7.20 -6.91 5.98
N LEU A 118 6.71 -5.66 6.02
CA LEU A 118 7.55 -4.49 5.73
C LEU A 118 8.70 -4.37 6.74
N GLN A 119 8.40 -4.46 8.05
CA GLN A 119 9.42 -4.37 9.11
C GLN A 119 10.46 -5.49 9.00
N LYS A 120 10.05 -6.72 8.69
CA LYS A 120 10.97 -7.86 8.46
C LYS A 120 11.96 -7.59 7.33
N ASN A 121 11.56 -6.80 6.34
CA ASN A 121 12.40 -6.39 5.20
C ASN A 121 13.14 -5.07 5.45
N GLY A 122 13.09 -4.51 6.67
CA GLY A 122 13.73 -3.23 7.00
C GLY A 122 13.08 -2.03 6.29
N ILE A 123 11.82 -2.16 5.87
CA ILE A 123 11.07 -1.11 5.17
C ILE A 123 10.01 -0.54 6.09
N SER A 124 9.84 0.78 6.03
CA SER A 124 8.88 1.53 6.82
C SER A 124 7.92 2.29 5.90
N LEU A 125 6.68 2.52 6.32
CA LEU A 125 5.83 3.54 5.67
C LEU A 125 6.31 4.94 6.07
N MET A 126 5.71 5.97 5.48
CA MET A 126 5.84 7.33 5.97
C MET A 126 5.43 7.43 7.45
N GLU A 127 6.14 8.27 8.20
CA GLU A 127 6.03 8.43 9.64
C GLU A 127 4.57 8.49 10.13
N ARG A 128 3.75 9.35 9.52
CA ARG A 128 2.32 9.49 9.87
C ARG A 128 1.56 8.16 9.82
N LYS A 129 1.79 7.35 8.77
CA LYS A 129 1.08 6.08 8.56
C LYS A 129 1.61 4.99 9.49
N ASN A 130 2.93 4.92 9.68
CA ASN A 130 3.54 4.01 10.65
C ASN A 130 3.03 4.27 12.08
N LYS A 131 3.06 5.53 12.51
CA LYS A 131 2.64 5.93 13.85
C LYS A 131 1.20 5.51 14.16
N MET A 132 0.29 5.65 13.20
CA MET A 132 -1.10 5.19 13.36
C MET A 132 -1.18 3.67 13.63
N ILE A 133 -0.38 2.86 12.93
CA ILE A 133 -0.36 1.41 13.13
C ILE A 133 0.25 1.07 14.50
N GLU A 134 1.34 1.71 14.87
CA GLU A 134 2.03 1.50 16.15
C GLU A 134 1.16 1.89 17.35
N GLU A 135 0.48 3.03 17.28
CA GLU A 135 -0.49 3.46 18.29
C GLU A 135 -1.62 2.44 18.44
N PHE A 136 -2.17 1.97 17.33
CA PHE A 136 -3.21 0.93 17.32
C PHE A 136 -2.75 -0.38 17.99
N LEU A 137 -1.51 -0.82 17.71
CA LEU A 137 -0.94 -2.03 18.31
C LEU A 137 -0.70 -1.86 19.81
N ASN A 138 -0.18 -0.70 20.23
CA ASN A 138 0.09 -0.39 21.63
C ASN A 138 -1.19 -0.31 22.48
N GLU A 139 -2.28 0.23 21.94
CA GLU A 139 -3.58 0.26 22.63
C GLU A 139 -4.08 -1.16 22.95
N ARG A 140 -3.84 -2.15 22.06
CA ARG A 140 -4.31 -3.52 22.27
C ARG A 140 -3.49 -4.32 23.28
N VAL A 141 -2.18 -4.07 23.37
CA VAL A 141 -1.33 -4.69 24.39
C VAL A 141 -1.76 -4.25 25.81
N LYS A 142 -2.38 -3.07 25.93
CA LYS A 142 -2.84 -2.51 27.21
C LYS A 142 -4.24 -2.97 27.65
N ILE A 143 -4.98 -3.72 26.83
CA ILE A 143 -6.29 -4.26 27.21
C ILE A 143 -6.07 -5.70 27.70
N PRO A 144 -6.14 -5.98 29.01
CA PRO A 144 -6.06 -7.35 29.52
C PRO A 144 -7.22 -8.18 28.96
N ALA A 145 -6.93 -9.44 28.62
CA ALA A 145 -7.90 -10.43 28.15
C ALA A 145 -9.01 -10.70 29.18
#